data_AF-A0A1Q8W132-F1
#
_entry.id   AF-A0A1Q8W132-F1
#
_cell.length_a   1.000
_cell.length_b   1.000
_cell.length_c   1.000
_cell.angle_alpha   90.00
_cell.angle_beta   90.00
_cell.angle_gamma   90.00
#
_symmetry.space_group_name_H-M   'P 1'
#
loop_
_entity.id
_entity.type
_entity.pdbx_description
1 polymer ?
#
loop_
_entity_poly.entity_id
_entity_poly.type
_entity_poly.pdbx_seq_one_letter_code
_entity_poly.pdbx_strand_id
1 'polypeptide(L)'
;MRVPTAPSTVSIDQAWSDLRRHLEWTRNEPTVVMIAAQTRAQTQDLKERAALWCRRAHEPWSEPEWYLASWLRRHLPVPGALFLDLWDDEVRRSVLHALNEMRIRLARPGGGCVIVCGPIALLGDAAREAADLWSIRSLTCVIGSSSRELVDRPQRREEDDSSGSIGVGDGSRYRSTWSITVPPDQRTPELVVTIRETDRARRLLPTEPWRAREILDALPEDPSPLAVTFRGLTGAEIGGLLDDAVTVEVNLKAVLETLAGFPAPLRSQVADAVLAIAMTFGAVDAAAPAARERERLARGLEESLGTPESRRDLSFALNNVGRVAEVRGEWDAAEAAYRESLGLARGLEESLGTPEARRDLSISLDNVGQVARARGDWDAAEAAYRESLGLARELEESLGTPQVRRGLSVSLNHVGRVAEARGEWDTAEAAYRESLEIRQELDDLLGTPQAQQDVSTSQENLKRLSQKRADLGEL
;
A
#
# COMPACT_ATOMS: atom_id res chain seq x y z
N MET A 1 45.40 -7.27 4.76
CA MET A 1 44.69 -8.54 5.06
C MET A 1 43.21 -8.31 4.80
N ARG A 2 42.55 -9.23 4.09
CA ARG A 2 41.25 -9.04 3.43
C ARG A 2 40.14 -8.54 4.36
N VAL A 3 39.43 -7.53 3.89
CA VAL A 3 38.09 -7.09 4.33
C VAL A 3 37.05 -8.12 3.87
N PRO A 4 36.07 -8.53 4.69
CA PRO A 4 34.88 -9.21 4.19
C PRO A 4 33.90 -8.20 3.59
N THR A 5 33.42 -8.53 2.40
CA THR A 5 32.52 -7.78 1.50
C THR A 5 31.08 -8.33 1.55
N ALA A 6 30.09 -7.44 1.42
CA ALA A 6 28.75 -7.65 0.83
C ALA A 6 27.61 -8.27 1.71
N PRO A 7 26.33 -8.04 1.34
CA PRO A 7 25.15 -7.96 2.22
C PRO A 7 24.67 -9.37 2.60
N SER A 8 23.98 -9.57 3.72
CA SER A 8 23.49 -10.92 4.05
C SER A 8 22.24 -11.28 3.23
N THR A 9 22.46 -11.48 1.93
CA THR A 9 21.73 -12.44 1.10
C THR A 9 21.57 -13.74 1.90
N VAL A 10 20.36 -14.25 2.09
CA VAL A 10 20.18 -15.61 2.61
C VAL A 10 20.75 -16.53 1.54
N SER A 11 21.94 -17.07 1.79
CA SER A 11 22.55 -18.01 0.87
C SER A 11 21.66 -19.24 0.75
N ILE A 12 21.76 -19.95 -0.38
CA ILE A 12 21.03 -21.20 -0.54
C ILE A 12 21.35 -22.22 0.56
N ASP A 13 22.54 -22.14 1.15
CA ASP A 13 22.94 -22.95 2.29
C ASP A 13 22.20 -22.58 3.57
N GLN A 14 21.92 -21.29 3.79
CA GLN A 14 21.12 -20.83 4.92
C GLN A 14 19.64 -21.20 4.74
N ALA A 15 19.08 -20.97 3.54
CA ALA A 15 17.73 -21.43 3.20
C ALA A 15 17.59 -22.95 3.36
N TRP A 16 18.61 -23.71 2.96
CA TRP A 16 18.67 -25.15 3.19
C TRP A 16 18.74 -25.50 4.68
N SER A 17 19.55 -24.80 5.47
CA SER A 17 19.68 -25.02 6.92
C SER A 17 18.33 -24.88 7.64
N ASP A 18 17.54 -23.87 7.27
CA ASP A 18 16.24 -23.59 7.87
C ASP A 18 15.17 -24.57 7.37
N LEU A 19 15.10 -24.84 6.05
CA LEU A 19 14.23 -25.89 5.50
C LEU A 19 14.52 -27.25 6.16
N ARG A 20 15.81 -27.62 6.29
CA ARG A 20 16.22 -28.87 6.94
C ARG A 20 15.75 -28.93 8.39
N ARG A 21 15.82 -27.84 9.14
CA ARG A 21 15.33 -27.79 10.53
C ARG A 21 13.83 -28.07 10.61
N HIS A 22 13.05 -27.51 9.68
CA HIS A 22 11.61 -27.78 9.59
C HIS A 22 11.32 -29.24 9.18
N LEU A 23 12.09 -29.80 8.24
CA LEU A 23 12.00 -31.22 7.87
C LEU A 23 12.34 -32.15 9.05
N GLU A 24 13.36 -31.81 9.83
CA GLU A 24 13.71 -32.55 11.05
C GLU A 24 12.61 -32.50 12.11
N TRP A 25 11.93 -31.35 12.23
CA TRP A 25 10.83 -31.18 13.18
C TRP A 25 9.56 -31.94 12.76
N THR A 26 9.30 -32.02 11.46
CA THR A 26 8.11 -32.68 10.87
C THR A 26 8.33 -34.15 10.52
N ARG A 27 9.43 -34.74 11.01
CA ARG A 27 9.82 -36.12 10.71
C ARG A 27 8.74 -37.13 11.15
N ASN A 28 8.47 -38.11 10.31
CA ASN A 28 7.39 -39.09 10.41
C ASN A 28 5.96 -38.50 10.39
N GLU A 29 5.79 -37.20 10.09
CA GLU A 29 4.49 -36.60 9.82
C GLU A 29 4.33 -36.34 8.31
N PRO A 30 3.12 -36.52 7.74
CA PRO A 30 2.80 -36.03 6.40
C PRO A 30 3.19 -34.56 6.25
N THR A 31 4.03 -34.22 5.29
CA THR A 31 4.56 -32.86 5.15
C THR A 31 4.48 -32.38 3.72
N VAL A 32 3.80 -31.27 3.48
CA VAL A 32 3.76 -30.63 2.16
C VAL A 32 4.82 -29.55 2.12
N VAL A 33 5.84 -29.72 1.29
CA VAL A 33 6.93 -28.77 1.08
C VAL A 33 6.69 -28.01 -0.22
N MET A 34 6.46 -26.72 -0.08
CA MET A 34 6.23 -25.78 -1.16
C MET A 34 7.47 -24.91 -1.32
N ILE A 35 8.08 -24.88 -2.50
CA ILE A 35 9.23 -24.02 -2.76
C ILE A 35 8.97 -23.13 -3.97
N ALA A 36 9.16 -21.83 -3.77
CA ALA A 36 9.28 -20.84 -4.82
C ALA A 36 10.51 -19.98 -4.55
N ALA A 37 11.58 -20.15 -5.33
CA ALA A 37 12.77 -19.33 -5.22
C ALA A 37 12.77 -18.17 -6.23
N GLN A 38 13.84 -17.37 -6.26
CA GLN A 38 14.02 -16.31 -7.25
C GLN A 38 14.67 -16.79 -8.55
N THR A 39 15.25 -18.00 -8.57
CA THR A 39 15.70 -18.68 -9.80
C THR A 39 15.27 -20.16 -9.80
N ARG A 40 15.04 -20.74 -10.98
CA ARG A 40 14.78 -22.19 -11.11
C ARG A 40 15.93 -23.05 -10.58
N ALA A 41 17.17 -22.57 -10.71
CA ALA A 41 18.35 -23.24 -10.17
C ALA A 41 18.30 -23.33 -8.64
N GLN A 42 17.86 -22.28 -7.95
CA GLN A 42 17.70 -22.29 -6.49
C GLN A 42 16.58 -23.24 -6.04
N THR A 43 15.43 -23.22 -6.71
CA THR A 43 14.34 -24.18 -6.43
C THR A 43 14.81 -25.62 -6.61
N GLN A 44 15.55 -25.89 -7.69
CA GLN A 44 16.06 -27.22 -7.99
C GLN A 44 17.12 -27.70 -7.00
N ASP A 45 18.05 -26.84 -6.56
CA ASP A 45 19.06 -27.23 -5.56
C ASP A 45 18.43 -27.52 -4.19
N LEU A 46 17.50 -26.67 -3.71
CA LEU A 46 16.78 -26.93 -2.46
C LEU A 46 15.94 -28.21 -2.53
N LYS A 47 15.31 -28.47 -3.68
CA LYS A 47 14.58 -29.70 -3.96
C LYS A 47 15.51 -30.92 -3.88
N GLU A 48 16.66 -30.89 -4.54
CA GLU A 48 17.61 -32.01 -4.54
C GLU A 48 18.16 -32.30 -3.14
N ARG A 49 18.44 -31.25 -2.36
CA ARG A 49 18.86 -31.38 -0.96
C ARG A 49 17.76 -31.96 -0.07
N ALA A 50 16.52 -31.50 -0.22
CA ALA A 50 15.36 -32.02 0.51
C ALA A 50 15.09 -33.50 0.17
N ALA A 51 15.15 -33.86 -1.12
CA ALA A 51 15.01 -35.24 -1.58
C ALA A 51 16.14 -36.14 -1.04
N LEU A 52 17.39 -35.65 -1.03
CA LEU A 52 18.53 -36.38 -0.46
C LEU A 52 18.37 -36.57 1.05
N TRP A 53 17.89 -35.57 1.78
CA TRP A 53 17.59 -35.68 3.20
C TRP A 53 16.51 -36.73 3.45
N CYS A 54 15.40 -36.72 2.70
CA CYS A 54 14.32 -37.71 2.84
C CYS A 54 14.86 -39.14 2.65
N ARG A 55 15.68 -39.36 1.60
CA ARG A 55 16.33 -40.66 1.37
C ARG A 55 17.21 -41.10 2.55
N ARG A 56 17.98 -40.20 3.16
CA ARG A 56 18.83 -40.51 4.32
C ARG A 56 18.02 -40.73 5.59
N ALA A 57 16.95 -39.97 5.77
CA ALA A 57 16.04 -40.07 6.91
C ALA A 57 15.08 -41.27 6.82
N HIS A 58 15.05 -41.97 5.68
CA HIS A 58 14.09 -43.01 5.32
C HIS A 58 12.63 -42.51 5.28
N GLU A 59 12.46 -41.25 4.91
CA GLU A 59 11.15 -40.62 4.69
C GLU A 59 10.70 -40.80 3.23
N PRO A 60 9.43 -41.17 2.97
CA PRO A 60 8.88 -41.15 1.63
C PRO A 60 8.97 -39.75 1.00
N TRP A 61 9.35 -39.69 -0.27
CA TRP A 61 9.42 -38.45 -1.05
C TRP A 61 8.56 -38.59 -2.29
N SER A 62 7.64 -37.66 -2.51
CA SER A 62 6.71 -37.70 -3.66
C SER A 62 6.69 -36.37 -4.41
N GLU A 63 6.60 -36.46 -5.74
CA GLU A 63 6.46 -35.33 -6.66
C GLU A 63 5.32 -35.64 -7.65
N PRO A 64 4.18 -34.96 -7.56
CA PRO A 64 3.05 -35.20 -8.45
C PRO A 64 3.24 -34.45 -9.78
N GLU A 65 2.96 -35.11 -10.91
CA GLU A 65 2.91 -34.47 -12.23
C GLU A 65 1.46 -34.21 -12.68
N TRP A 66 1.23 -33.03 -13.28
CA TRP A 66 0.01 -32.48 -13.93
C TRP A 66 -1.34 -32.55 -13.16
N TYR A 67 -2.19 -31.51 -13.32
CA TYR A 67 -3.44 -31.27 -12.56
C TYR A 67 -3.29 -31.26 -11.02
N LEU A 68 -2.24 -30.61 -10.53
CA LEU A 68 -1.83 -30.51 -9.12
C LEU A 68 -2.99 -30.25 -8.15
N ALA A 69 -3.81 -29.21 -8.35
CA ALA A 69 -4.91 -28.87 -7.45
C ALA A 69 -5.94 -30.00 -7.28
N SER A 70 -6.36 -30.64 -8.38
CA SER A 70 -7.33 -31.75 -8.37
C SER A 70 -6.74 -33.03 -7.76
N TRP A 71 -5.44 -33.24 -7.90
CA TRP A 71 -4.73 -34.34 -7.25
C TRP A 71 -4.66 -34.12 -5.73
N LEU A 72 -4.26 -32.92 -5.28
CA LEU A 72 -4.13 -32.58 -3.85
C LEU A 72 -5.43 -32.81 -3.07
N ARG A 73 -6.58 -32.41 -3.64
CA ARG A 73 -7.91 -32.62 -3.04
C ARG A 73 -8.26 -34.10 -2.80
N ARG A 74 -7.73 -35.00 -3.64
CA ARG A 74 -8.00 -36.43 -3.60
C ARG A 74 -7.03 -37.22 -2.72
N HIS A 75 -5.77 -36.78 -2.66
CA HIS A 75 -4.69 -37.62 -2.12
C HIS A 75 -4.08 -37.11 -0.82
N LEU A 76 -4.32 -35.86 -0.39
CA LEU A 76 -3.83 -35.37 0.90
C LEU A 76 -4.63 -35.89 2.11
N PRO A 77 -3.96 -36.22 3.23
CA PRO A 77 -2.50 -36.18 3.44
C PRO A 77 -1.77 -37.41 2.88
N VAL A 78 -0.53 -37.22 2.41
CA VAL A 78 0.34 -38.31 1.93
C VAL A 78 1.48 -38.59 2.92
N PRO A 79 1.88 -39.85 3.15
CA PRO A 79 3.01 -40.15 4.01
C PRO A 79 4.32 -39.52 3.53
N GLY A 80 5.12 -39.01 4.46
CA GLY A 80 6.42 -38.39 4.16
C GLY A 80 6.29 -36.97 3.58
N ALA A 81 7.29 -36.55 2.81
CA ALA A 81 7.37 -35.22 2.23
C ALA A 81 6.85 -35.19 0.78
N LEU A 82 5.87 -34.34 0.52
CA LEU A 82 5.34 -34.02 -0.81
C LEU A 82 5.93 -32.69 -1.28
N PHE A 83 6.61 -32.68 -2.42
CA PHE A 83 7.18 -31.46 -2.97
C PHE A 83 6.30 -30.81 -4.03
N LEU A 84 6.14 -29.50 -3.93
CA LEU A 84 5.40 -28.67 -4.86
C LEU A 84 6.28 -27.49 -5.30
N ASP A 85 6.58 -27.43 -6.59
CA ASP A 85 7.23 -26.28 -7.22
C ASP A 85 6.17 -25.23 -7.58
N LEU A 86 6.30 -24.04 -7.01
CA LEU A 86 5.36 -22.94 -7.18
C LEU A 86 5.96 -21.75 -7.94
N TRP A 87 6.92 -22.04 -8.83
CA TRP A 87 7.54 -21.03 -9.69
C TRP A 87 6.51 -20.29 -10.58
N ASP A 88 5.47 -20.96 -11.06
CA ASP A 88 4.42 -20.36 -11.87
C ASP A 88 3.28 -19.80 -11.00
N ASP A 89 2.89 -18.54 -11.19
CA ASP A 89 1.89 -17.88 -10.32
C ASP A 89 0.46 -18.44 -10.46
N GLU A 90 0.08 -19.01 -11.62
CA GLU A 90 -1.24 -19.60 -11.81
C GLU A 90 -1.32 -20.97 -11.13
N VAL A 91 -0.25 -21.75 -11.27
CA VAL A 91 -0.09 -23.01 -10.54
C VAL A 91 -0.03 -22.75 -9.03
N ARG A 92 0.71 -21.73 -8.59
CA ARG A 92 0.81 -21.33 -7.18
C ARG A 92 -0.56 -21.02 -6.58
N ARG A 93 -1.33 -20.12 -7.20
CA ARG A 93 -2.68 -19.75 -6.75
C ARG A 93 -3.61 -20.95 -6.68
N SER A 94 -3.61 -21.79 -7.71
CA SER A 94 -4.44 -22.99 -7.78
C SER A 94 -4.11 -23.99 -6.65
N VAL A 95 -2.81 -24.19 -6.38
CA VAL A 95 -2.33 -25.06 -5.30
C VAL A 95 -2.66 -24.50 -3.92
N LEU A 96 -2.43 -23.21 -3.70
CA LEU A 96 -2.75 -22.54 -2.42
C LEU A 96 -4.23 -22.65 -2.10
N HIS A 97 -5.10 -22.40 -3.09
CA HIS A 97 -6.54 -22.54 -2.92
C HIS A 97 -6.95 -23.99 -2.58
N ALA A 98 -6.40 -24.97 -3.30
CA ALA A 98 -6.67 -26.38 -3.04
C ALA A 98 -6.21 -26.82 -1.64
N LEU A 99 -5.05 -26.35 -1.18
CA LEU A 99 -4.58 -26.61 0.18
C LEU A 99 -5.47 -25.93 1.23
N ASN A 100 -5.90 -24.70 0.97
CA ASN A 100 -6.77 -23.94 1.86
C ASN A 100 -8.15 -24.63 2.04
N GLU A 101 -8.71 -25.19 0.97
CA GLU A 101 -9.90 -26.05 1.05
C GLU A 101 -9.64 -27.30 1.90
N MET A 102 -8.44 -27.86 1.78
CA MET A 102 -8.02 -29.09 2.46
C MET A 102 -7.56 -28.88 3.91
N ARG A 103 -7.49 -27.63 4.38
CA ARG A 103 -7.00 -27.26 5.73
C ARG A 103 -7.65 -28.04 6.85
N ILE A 104 -8.95 -28.35 6.78
CA ILE A 104 -9.65 -29.10 7.82
C ILE A 104 -9.14 -30.54 7.90
N ARG A 105 -8.71 -31.13 6.77
CA ARG A 105 -8.09 -32.46 6.77
C ARG A 105 -6.67 -32.41 7.32
N LEU A 106 -5.92 -31.36 6.98
CA LEU A 106 -4.55 -31.14 7.45
C LEU A 106 -4.48 -30.79 8.95
N ALA A 107 -5.49 -30.09 9.48
CA ALA A 107 -5.57 -29.67 10.88
C ALA A 107 -5.80 -30.83 11.88
N ARG A 108 -6.27 -31.98 11.40
CA ARG A 108 -6.55 -33.14 12.28
C ARG A 108 -5.24 -33.75 12.79
N PRO A 109 -5.24 -34.45 13.95
CA PRO A 109 -4.09 -35.23 14.38
C PRO A 109 -3.69 -36.25 13.30
N GLY A 110 -2.43 -36.20 12.85
CA GLY A 110 -1.93 -36.99 11.71
C GLY A 110 -2.28 -36.43 10.32
N GLY A 111 -2.91 -35.25 10.25
CA GLY A 111 -3.27 -34.55 9.02
C GLY A 111 -2.10 -33.88 8.31
N GLY A 112 -0.99 -33.65 9.01
CA GLY A 112 0.27 -33.21 8.42
C GLY A 112 0.60 -31.73 8.62
N CYS A 113 1.79 -31.35 8.15
CA CYS A 113 2.35 -30.01 8.22
C CYS A 113 2.52 -29.43 6.82
N VAL A 114 2.48 -28.10 6.71
CA VAL A 114 2.79 -27.39 5.47
C VAL A 114 4.05 -26.54 5.70
N ILE A 115 5.06 -26.72 4.86
CA ILE A 115 6.28 -25.90 4.86
C ILE A 115 6.28 -25.08 3.59
N VAL A 116 6.26 -23.76 3.69
CA VAL A 116 6.31 -22.84 2.54
C VAL A 116 7.63 -22.10 2.52
N CYS A 117 8.37 -22.26 1.43
CA CYS A 117 9.69 -21.68 1.25
C CYS A 117 9.66 -20.69 0.10
N GLY A 118 10.03 -19.44 0.33
CA GLY A 118 10.14 -18.49 -0.76
C GLY A 118 10.58 -17.09 -0.36
N PRO A 119 10.67 -16.15 -1.31
CA PRO A 119 10.93 -14.75 -1.00
C PRO A 119 9.77 -14.20 -0.16
N ILE A 120 10.07 -13.19 0.67
CA ILE A 120 9.11 -12.62 1.61
C ILE A 120 7.81 -12.16 0.92
N ALA A 121 7.93 -11.50 -0.23
CA ALA A 121 6.77 -11.07 -1.04
C ALA A 121 5.83 -12.24 -1.38
N LEU A 122 6.38 -13.39 -1.79
CA LEU A 122 5.58 -14.57 -2.14
C LEU A 122 4.94 -15.22 -0.91
N LEU A 123 5.63 -15.21 0.23
CA LEU A 123 5.05 -15.66 1.50
C LEU A 123 3.90 -14.74 1.94
N GLY A 124 4.03 -13.43 1.71
CA GLY A 124 2.98 -12.44 1.91
C GLY A 124 1.78 -12.64 0.98
N ASP A 125 2.02 -12.87 -0.32
CA ASP A 125 0.98 -13.21 -1.28
C ASP A 125 0.26 -14.50 -0.89
N ALA A 126 1.01 -15.56 -0.55
CA ALA A 126 0.44 -16.83 -0.11
C ALA A 126 -0.41 -16.69 1.17
N ALA A 127 0.01 -15.80 2.08
CA ALA A 127 -0.76 -15.48 3.28
C ALA A 127 -2.08 -14.79 2.97
N ARG A 128 -2.12 -13.92 1.97
CA ARG A 128 -3.35 -13.26 1.54
C ARG A 128 -4.26 -14.22 0.76
N GLU A 129 -3.70 -14.97 -0.16
CA GLU A 129 -4.43 -15.89 -1.04
C GLU A 129 -5.01 -17.10 -0.29
N ALA A 130 -4.37 -17.54 0.78
CA ALA A 130 -4.77 -18.72 1.56
C ALA A 130 -4.58 -18.51 3.06
N ALA A 131 -5.17 -17.45 3.62
CA ALA A 131 -5.01 -17.05 5.03
C ALA A 131 -5.28 -18.18 6.04
N ASP A 132 -6.26 -19.05 5.77
CA ASP A 132 -6.59 -20.13 6.69
C ASP A 132 -5.54 -21.25 6.71
N LEU A 133 -4.61 -21.32 5.75
CA LEU A 133 -3.44 -22.21 5.83
C LEU A 133 -2.51 -21.85 6.98
N TRP A 134 -2.54 -20.61 7.45
CA TRP A 134 -1.76 -20.19 8.61
C TRP A 134 -2.44 -20.49 9.95
N SER A 135 -3.67 -21.02 9.91
CA SER A 135 -4.37 -21.53 11.09
C SER A 135 -4.05 -23.01 11.41
N ILE A 136 -3.29 -23.69 10.53
CA ILE A 136 -2.83 -25.08 10.73
C ILE A 136 -1.32 -25.10 11.04
N ARG A 137 -0.73 -26.30 11.20
CA ARG A 137 0.71 -26.46 11.44
C ARG A 137 1.50 -26.08 10.19
N SER A 138 1.82 -24.81 10.10
CA SER A 138 2.48 -24.21 8.96
C SER A 138 3.80 -23.58 9.36
N LEU A 139 4.83 -23.84 8.57
CA LEU A 139 6.20 -23.40 8.79
C LEU A 139 6.67 -22.63 7.55
N THR A 140 7.45 -21.57 7.76
CA THR A 140 7.92 -20.72 6.66
C THR A 140 9.44 -20.63 6.63
N CYS A 141 10.03 -20.79 5.45
CA CYS A 141 11.45 -20.60 5.21
C CYS A 141 11.66 -19.46 4.21
N VAL A 142 12.50 -18.48 4.56
CA VAL A 142 12.79 -17.37 3.65
C VAL A 142 13.92 -17.75 2.68
N ILE A 143 13.73 -17.51 1.39
CA ILE A 143 14.77 -17.68 0.36
C ILE A 143 15.19 -16.30 -0.13
N GLY A 144 16.48 -15.96 0.04
CA GLY A 144 17.06 -14.66 -0.31
C GLY A 144 17.66 -14.62 -1.72
N SER A 145 17.83 -13.39 -2.22
CA SER A 145 18.44 -13.11 -3.52
C SER A 145 19.95 -13.36 -3.51
N SER A 146 20.46 -14.25 -4.38
CA SER A 146 21.85 -14.17 -4.82
C SER A 146 21.91 -13.25 -6.03
N SER A 147 22.49 -12.05 -5.89
CA SER A 147 22.77 -11.17 -7.02
C SER A 147 23.78 -11.80 -7.96
N ARG A 148 23.29 -12.57 -8.93
CA ARG A 148 23.85 -12.79 -10.28
C ARG A 148 22.94 -13.77 -11.02
N GLU A 149 22.64 -13.43 -12.26
CA GLU A 149 21.83 -14.20 -13.25
C GLU A 149 20.31 -13.94 -13.20
N LEU A 150 19.92 -12.75 -13.67
CA LEU A 150 18.62 -12.52 -14.29
C LEU A 150 18.69 -13.00 -15.75
N VAL A 151 18.21 -14.21 -16.02
CA VAL A 151 17.81 -14.64 -17.37
C VAL A 151 16.47 -15.37 -17.27
N ASP A 152 15.56 -14.99 -18.16
CA ASP A 152 14.22 -15.53 -18.43
C ASP A 152 13.12 -15.31 -17.38
N ARG A 153 12.38 -14.21 -17.55
CA ARG A 153 10.94 -14.18 -17.30
C ARG A 153 10.17 -13.97 -18.62
N PRO A 154 9.13 -14.76 -18.92
CA PRO A 154 8.15 -14.43 -19.95
C PRO A 154 7.20 -13.35 -19.44
N GLN A 155 6.82 -12.43 -20.32
CA GLN A 155 5.86 -11.35 -20.09
C GLN A 155 4.51 -11.93 -19.62
N ARG A 156 3.96 -11.41 -18.50
CA ARG A 156 2.62 -11.73 -18.00
C ARG A 156 1.68 -10.55 -18.26
N ARG A 157 0.51 -10.88 -18.80
CA ARG A 157 -0.65 -9.99 -19.00
C ARG A 157 -1.18 -9.52 -17.64
N GLU A 158 -1.41 -8.21 -17.54
CA GLU A 158 -2.10 -7.53 -16.44
C GLU A 158 -3.62 -7.67 -16.62
N GLU A 159 -4.28 -8.20 -15.59
CA GLU A 159 -5.68 -7.93 -15.29
C GLU A 159 -5.65 -7.09 -14.02
N ASP A 160 -6.03 -5.83 -14.16
CA ASP A 160 -5.92 -4.77 -13.16
C ASP A 160 -7.30 -4.53 -12.54
N ASP A 161 -7.40 -4.75 -11.22
CA ASP A 161 -8.55 -4.37 -10.41
C ASP A 161 -8.17 -3.09 -9.65
N SER A 162 -8.76 -1.98 -10.08
CA SER A 162 -8.39 -0.63 -9.66
C SER A 162 -9.19 -0.17 -8.43
N SER A 163 -8.49 0.15 -7.35
CA SER A 163 -8.96 1.14 -6.37
C SER A 163 -7.77 1.98 -5.91
N GLY A 164 -7.95 3.29 -6.01
CA GLY A 164 -6.87 4.28 -5.96
C GLY A 164 -6.06 4.26 -4.68
N SER A 165 -4.75 4.21 -4.85
CA SER A 165 -3.79 4.76 -3.90
C SER A 165 -2.86 5.73 -4.62
N ILE A 166 -2.34 6.66 -3.86
CA ILE A 166 -1.39 7.68 -4.29
C ILE A 166 -0.17 6.98 -4.89
N GLY A 167 -0.02 7.15 -6.20
CA GLY A 167 1.13 6.86 -7.06
C GLY A 167 2.31 6.10 -6.44
N VAL A 168 2.27 4.77 -6.58
CA VAL A 168 3.42 4.05 -7.12
C VAL A 168 2.99 3.50 -8.48
N GLY A 169 2.79 4.42 -9.42
CA GLY A 169 2.66 4.13 -10.84
C GLY A 169 4.05 4.03 -11.45
N ASP A 170 4.27 2.96 -12.21
CA ASP A 170 5.47 2.61 -12.95
C ASP A 170 6.21 3.83 -13.57
N GLY A 171 7.53 3.87 -13.36
CA GLY A 171 8.46 4.88 -13.90
C GLY A 171 8.91 6.00 -12.95
N SER A 172 8.18 6.27 -11.87
CA SER A 172 8.55 7.27 -10.86
C SER A 172 9.29 6.60 -9.68
N ARG A 173 10.61 6.80 -9.59
CA ARG A 173 11.40 6.44 -8.40
C ARG A 173 10.70 7.00 -7.14
N TYR A 174 10.34 6.12 -6.21
CA TYR A 174 9.83 6.53 -4.90
C TYR A 174 10.73 7.61 -4.29
N ARG A 175 10.14 8.68 -3.75
CA ARG A 175 10.88 9.76 -3.10
C ARG A 175 10.26 10.04 -1.75
N SER A 176 11.10 9.96 -0.71
CA SER A 176 10.72 10.43 0.63
C SER A 176 10.36 11.92 0.60
N THR A 177 9.20 12.28 1.14
CA THR A 177 8.62 13.63 1.05
C THR A 177 8.56 14.36 2.39
N TRP A 178 8.71 13.66 3.52
CA TRP A 178 8.59 14.28 4.83
C TRP A 178 9.80 15.16 5.16
N SER A 179 9.57 16.20 5.97
CA SER A 179 10.61 17.10 6.46
C SER A 179 10.28 17.52 7.88
N ILE A 180 11.26 17.47 8.77
CA ILE A 180 11.11 17.85 10.18
C ILE A 180 12.10 18.95 10.50
N THR A 181 11.57 20.10 10.93
CA THR A 181 12.37 21.24 11.36
C THR A 181 12.73 21.07 12.84
N VAL A 182 13.98 20.71 13.10
CA VAL A 182 14.49 20.55 14.47
C VAL A 182 14.99 21.88 15.03
N PRO A 183 14.48 22.34 16.19
CA PRO A 183 14.95 23.56 16.86
C PRO A 183 16.44 23.50 17.20
N PRO A 184 17.22 24.60 17.10
CA PRO A 184 18.66 24.60 17.35
C PRO A 184 19.05 24.10 18.75
N ASP A 185 18.24 24.38 19.76
CA ASP A 185 18.41 23.97 21.16
C ASP A 185 18.26 22.45 21.35
N GLN A 186 17.65 21.75 20.40
CA GLN A 186 17.46 20.29 20.45
C GLN A 186 18.49 19.52 19.60
N ARG A 187 19.43 20.21 18.95
CA ARG A 187 20.46 19.60 18.07
C ARG A 187 21.68 19.17 18.87
N THR A 188 21.61 18.01 19.50
CA THR A 188 22.80 17.36 20.08
C THR A 188 23.75 16.88 18.98
N PRO A 189 25.07 16.75 19.24
CA PRO A 189 26.01 16.17 18.29
C PRO A 189 25.59 14.79 17.77
N GLU A 190 25.03 13.95 18.65
CA GLU A 190 24.54 12.61 18.35
C GLU A 190 23.33 12.66 17.41
N LEU A 191 22.39 13.59 17.65
CA LEU A 191 21.24 13.78 16.79
C LEU A 191 21.66 14.30 15.41
N VAL A 192 22.65 15.18 15.33
CA VAL A 192 23.17 15.67 14.04
C VAL A 192 23.73 14.52 13.19
N VAL A 193 24.42 13.55 13.81
CA VAL A 193 24.86 12.33 13.13
C VAL A 193 23.66 11.51 12.65
N THR A 194 22.66 11.32 13.51
CA THR A 194 21.42 10.60 13.16
C THR A 194 20.70 11.24 11.97
N ILE A 195 20.51 12.56 11.98
CA ILE A 195 19.88 13.31 10.87
C ILE A 195 20.68 13.13 9.58
N ARG A 196 22.01 13.25 9.66
CA ARG A 196 22.88 13.13 8.47
C ARG A 196 22.82 11.73 7.84
N GLU A 197 22.89 10.68 8.65
CA GLU A 197 22.86 9.31 8.12
C GLU A 197 21.44 8.89 7.71
N THR A 198 20.39 9.35 8.39
CA THR A 198 19.01 9.11 7.93
C THR A 198 18.74 9.81 6.59
N ASP A 199 19.21 11.05 6.40
CA ASP A 199 19.15 11.71 5.09
C ASP A 199 19.96 11.00 4.01
N ARG A 200 21.10 10.40 4.39
CA ARG A 200 21.91 9.57 3.48
C ARG A 200 21.16 8.29 3.09
N ALA A 201 20.51 7.63 4.04
CA ALA A 201 19.67 6.46 3.79
C ALA A 201 18.47 6.81 2.90
N ARG A 202 17.80 7.94 3.17
CA ARG A 202 16.65 8.42 2.39
C ARG A 202 16.95 8.67 0.92
N ARG A 203 18.17 9.12 0.61
CA ARG A 203 18.64 9.28 -0.79
C ARG A 203 18.80 7.95 -1.54
N LEU A 204 18.96 6.83 -0.82
CA LEU A 204 19.13 5.50 -1.40
C LEU A 204 17.81 4.74 -1.53
N LEU A 205 16.75 5.13 -0.81
CA LEU A 205 15.42 4.50 -0.90
C LEU A 205 14.92 4.20 -2.32
N PRO A 206 15.08 5.08 -3.31
CA PRO A 206 14.54 4.83 -4.64
C PRO A 206 15.25 3.71 -5.42
N THR A 207 16.46 3.32 -5.02
CA THR A 207 17.33 2.42 -5.80
C THR A 207 17.90 1.26 -5.00
N GLU A 208 18.24 1.49 -3.73
CA GLU A 208 18.92 0.54 -2.84
C GLU A 208 18.35 0.62 -1.40
N PRO A 209 17.05 0.33 -1.18
CA PRO A 209 16.44 0.39 0.16
C PRO A 209 17.10 -0.53 1.19
N TRP A 210 17.69 -1.66 0.77
CA TRP A 210 18.49 -2.52 1.66
C TRP A 210 19.76 -1.83 2.18
N ARG A 211 20.40 -0.98 1.36
CA ARG A 211 21.59 -0.23 1.76
C ARG A 211 21.23 0.95 2.66
N ALA A 212 20.03 1.51 2.46
CA ALA A 212 19.45 2.45 3.41
C ALA A 212 19.25 1.80 4.80
N ARG A 213 18.81 0.53 4.84
CA ARG A 213 18.71 -0.26 6.07
C ARG A 213 20.05 -0.47 6.76
N GLU A 214 21.09 -0.87 6.01
CA GLU A 214 22.44 -1.02 6.57
C GLU A 214 22.98 0.26 7.21
N ILE A 215 22.72 1.42 6.61
CA ILE A 215 23.10 2.72 7.17
C ILE A 215 22.32 2.98 8.47
N LEU A 216 21.03 2.66 8.49
CA LEU A 216 20.18 2.88 9.64
C LEU A 216 20.55 1.98 10.83
N ASP A 217 20.80 0.69 10.57
CA ASP A 217 21.17 -0.32 11.57
C ASP A 217 22.58 -0.08 12.15
N ALA A 218 23.45 0.63 11.41
CA ALA A 218 24.79 1.00 11.86
C ALA A 218 24.83 2.25 12.76
N LEU A 219 23.72 2.97 12.91
CA LEU A 219 23.66 4.13 13.80
C LEU A 219 23.79 3.70 15.27
N PRO A 220 24.49 4.50 16.10
CA PRO A 220 24.54 4.24 17.53
C PRO A 220 23.13 4.34 18.14
N GLU A 221 22.90 3.56 19.19
CA GLU A 221 21.67 3.69 19.98
C GLU A 221 21.63 5.08 20.61
N ASP A 222 20.62 5.86 20.23
CA ASP A 222 20.30 7.16 20.81
C ASP A 222 18.82 7.12 21.20
N PRO A 223 18.49 7.02 22.50
CA PRO A 223 17.11 6.93 22.96
C PRO A 223 16.38 8.28 22.93
N SER A 224 16.99 9.36 22.43
CA SER A 224 16.33 10.65 22.33
C SER A 224 15.07 10.53 21.43
N PRO A 225 13.95 11.16 21.82
CA PRO A 225 12.71 11.14 21.05
C PRO A 225 12.88 11.52 19.57
N LEU A 226 13.74 12.51 19.29
CA LEU A 226 14.06 12.93 17.92
C LEU A 226 14.84 11.86 17.15
N ALA A 227 15.85 11.23 17.76
CA ALA A 227 16.58 10.17 17.07
C ALA A 227 15.69 8.96 16.77
N VAL A 228 14.81 8.59 17.72
CA VAL A 228 13.77 7.56 17.50
C VAL A 228 12.84 7.96 16.36
N THR A 229 12.42 9.22 16.28
CA THR A 229 11.57 9.73 15.20
C THR A 229 12.23 9.61 13.83
N PHE A 230 13.44 10.16 13.66
CA PHE A 230 14.15 10.13 12.38
C PHE A 230 14.45 8.69 11.93
N ARG A 231 14.86 7.82 12.87
CA ARG A 231 15.08 6.41 12.57
C ARG A 231 13.80 5.68 12.24
N GLY A 232 12.74 5.88 13.01
CA GLY A 232 11.45 5.23 12.81
C GLY A 232 10.80 5.62 11.48
N LEU A 233 10.75 6.90 11.14
CA LEU A 233 10.19 7.34 9.84
C LEU A 233 10.98 6.74 8.67
N THR A 234 12.32 6.81 8.71
CA THR A 234 13.16 6.23 7.66
C THR A 234 13.02 4.70 7.61
N GLY A 235 12.97 4.04 8.76
CA GLY A 235 12.79 2.60 8.90
C GLY A 235 11.43 2.13 8.37
N ALA A 236 10.38 2.92 8.57
CA ALA A 236 9.06 2.67 8.00
C ALA A 236 9.07 2.80 6.47
N GLU A 237 9.73 3.82 5.90
CA GLU A 237 9.88 3.93 4.44
C GLU A 237 10.68 2.77 3.85
N ILE A 238 11.75 2.33 4.52
CA ILE A 238 12.51 1.14 4.14
C ILE A 238 11.62 -0.10 4.18
N GLY A 239 10.87 -0.30 5.27
CA GLY A 239 9.94 -1.42 5.40
C GLY A 239 8.92 -1.44 4.28
N GLY A 240 8.28 -0.30 4.01
CA GLY A 240 7.28 -0.17 2.96
C GLY A 240 7.82 -0.46 1.56
N LEU A 241 9.02 0.00 1.23
CA LEU A 241 9.67 -0.29 -0.05
C LEU A 241 10.15 -1.73 -0.20
N LEU A 242 10.32 -2.43 0.92
CA LEU A 242 10.65 -3.85 0.96
C LEU A 242 9.40 -4.72 1.15
N ASP A 243 8.20 -4.13 1.07
CA ASP A 243 6.90 -4.80 1.27
C ASP A 243 6.78 -5.51 2.64
N ASP A 244 7.36 -4.88 3.68
CA ASP A 244 7.34 -5.34 5.07
C ASP A 244 6.44 -4.43 5.92
N ALA A 245 5.13 -4.66 5.82
CA ALA A 245 4.10 -3.90 6.54
C ALA A 245 4.27 -3.96 8.07
N VAL A 246 4.81 -5.05 8.62
CA VAL A 246 5.06 -5.18 10.07
C VAL A 246 6.16 -4.21 10.48
N THR A 247 7.23 -4.12 9.70
CA THR A 247 8.29 -3.13 9.93
C THR A 247 7.75 -1.70 9.81
N VAL A 248 6.85 -1.41 8.87
CA VAL A 248 6.18 -0.09 8.79
C VAL A 248 5.45 0.21 10.11
N GLU A 249 4.54 -0.67 10.53
CA GLU A 249 3.71 -0.48 11.71
C GLU A 249 4.54 -0.35 13.00
N VAL A 250 5.53 -1.23 13.21
CA VAL A 250 6.39 -1.20 14.41
C VAL A 250 7.17 0.11 14.51
N ASN A 251 7.76 0.55 13.39
CA ASN A 251 8.52 1.79 13.37
C ASN A 251 7.61 3.00 13.59
N LEU A 252 6.48 3.09 12.88
CA LEU A 252 5.56 4.21 13.05
C LEU A 252 4.94 4.26 14.45
N LYS A 253 4.62 3.11 15.06
CA LYS A 253 4.18 3.02 16.45
C LYS A 253 5.23 3.57 17.42
N ALA A 254 6.50 3.21 17.24
CA ALA A 254 7.58 3.76 18.05
C ALA A 254 7.70 5.28 17.90
N VAL A 255 7.50 5.82 16.69
CA VAL A 255 7.45 7.28 16.48
C VAL A 255 6.26 7.90 17.22
N LEU A 256 5.07 7.31 17.12
CA LEU A 256 3.85 7.80 17.79
C LEU A 256 4.02 7.89 19.32
N GLU A 257 4.70 6.92 19.93
CA GLU A 257 4.99 6.91 21.38
C GLU A 257 5.87 8.10 21.82
N THR A 258 6.65 8.69 20.92
CA THR A 258 7.47 9.87 21.22
C THR A 258 6.71 11.19 21.15
N LEU A 259 5.53 11.22 20.51
CA LEU A 259 4.82 12.47 20.20
C LEU A 259 4.55 13.30 21.45
N ALA A 260 4.10 12.69 22.54
CA ALA A 260 3.77 13.40 23.77
C ALA A 260 4.94 14.20 24.37
N GLY A 261 6.19 13.84 24.05
CA GLY A 261 7.39 14.54 24.49
C GLY A 261 7.72 15.79 23.67
N PHE A 262 7.05 16.04 22.55
CA PHE A 262 7.37 17.14 21.64
C PHE A 262 6.51 18.39 21.85
N PRO A 263 7.06 19.60 21.61
CA PRO A 263 6.26 20.81 21.50
C PRO A 263 5.28 20.70 20.32
N ALA A 264 4.15 21.41 20.40
CA ALA A 264 3.06 21.32 19.43
C ALA A 264 3.49 21.46 17.95
N PRO A 265 4.36 22.42 17.56
CA PRO A 265 4.80 22.54 16.16
C PRO A 265 5.57 21.32 15.66
N LEU A 266 6.33 20.66 16.53
CA LEU A 266 7.07 19.45 16.18
C LEU A 266 6.13 18.23 16.15
N ARG A 267 5.19 18.12 17.10
CA ARG A 267 4.15 17.08 17.06
C ARG A 267 3.36 17.10 15.76
N SER A 268 2.96 18.27 15.29
CA SER A 268 2.23 18.40 14.01
C SER A 268 3.04 17.86 12.85
N GLN A 269 4.31 18.27 12.71
CA GLN A 269 5.19 17.81 11.63
C GLN A 269 5.41 16.29 11.66
N VAL A 270 5.62 15.73 12.85
CA VAL A 270 5.83 14.28 13.01
C VAL A 270 4.55 13.51 12.72
N ALA A 271 3.39 13.98 13.20
CA ALA A 271 2.10 13.36 12.90
C ALA A 271 1.79 13.39 11.39
N ASP A 272 2.06 14.50 10.70
CA ASP A 272 1.91 14.60 9.25
C ASP A 272 2.83 13.61 8.51
N ALA A 273 4.08 13.46 8.97
CA ALA A 273 5.03 12.50 8.40
C ALA A 273 4.59 11.04 8.62
N VAL A 274 4.16 10.69 9.84
CA VAL A 274 3.63 9.36 10.16
C VAL A 274 2.41 9.06 9.29
N LEU A 275 1.45 9.99 9.22
CA LEU A 275 0.25 9.84 8.41
C LEU A 275 0.59 9.62 6.93
N ALA A 276 1.51 10.41 6.37
CA ALA A 276 1.90 10.28 4.97
C ALA A 276 2.53 8.90 4.66
N ILE A 277 3.49 8.46 5.48
CA ILE A 277 4.13 7.15 5.31
C ILE A 277 3.11 6.03 5.52
N ALA A 278 2.28 6.13 6.57
CA ALA A 278 1.27 5.15 6.90
C ALA A 278 0.26 4.95 5.76
N MET A 279 -0.26 6.04 5.20
CA MET A 279 -1.21 5.97 4.09
C MET A 279 -0.55 5.48 2.79
N THR A 280 0.74 5.76 2.60
CA THR A 280 1.49 5.30 1.41
C THR A 280 1.71 3.80 1.43
N PHE A 281 2.00 3.22 2.59
CA PHE A 281 2.34 1.80 2.74
C PHE A 281 1.26 0.96 3.43
N GLY A 282 0.05 1.49 3.57
CA GLY A 282 -1.09 0.76 4.11
C GLY A 282 -1.04 0.46 5.61
N ALA A 283 -0.25 1.20 6.40
CA ALA A 283 -0.17 1.05 7.86
C ALA A 283 -1.31 1.83 8.57
N VAL A 284 -2.54 1.39 8.34
CA VAL A 284 -3.76 2.13 8.72
C VAL A 284 -3.92 2.29 10.24
N ASP A 285 -3.37 1.37 11.03
CA ASP A 285 -3.42 1.46 12.49
C ASP A 285 -2.51 2.56 13.04
N ALA A 286 -1.38 2.84 12.39
CA ALA A 286 -0.56 4.01 12.67
C ALA A 286 -1.14 5.32 12.10
N ALA A 287 -1.84 5.26 10.96
CA ALA A 287 -2.43 6.44 10.33
C ALA A 287 -3.51 7.12 11.21
N ALA A 288 -4.35 6.33 11.86
CA ALA A 288 -5.48 6.83 12.65
C ALA A 288 -5.10 7.71 13.85
N PRO A 289 -4.19 7.30 14.76
CA PRO A 289 -3.72 8.17 15.83
C PRO A 289 -2.95 9.39 15.31
N ALA A 290 -2.20 9.27 14.22
CA ALA A 290 -1.49 10.40 13.62
C ALA A 290 -2.46 11.48 13.09
N ALA A 291 -3.50 11.07 12.34
CA ALA A 291 -4.53 11.98 11.84
C ALA A 291 -5.29 12.67 12.98
N ARG A 292 -5.65 11.92 14.03
CA ARG A 292 -6.32 12.46 15.22
C ARG A 292 -5.46 13.46 15.98
N GLU A 293 -4.16 13.20 16.15
CA GLU A 293 -3.27 14.15 16.80
C GLU A 293 -3.11 15.44 15.97
N ARG A 294 -2.98 15.32 14.65
CA ARG A 294 -2.91 16.46 13.74
C ARG A 294 -4.17 17.32 13.78
N GLU A 295 -5.34 16.69 13.81
CA GLU A 295 -6.65 17.35 13.94
C GLU A 295 -6.80 18.05 15.28
N ARG A 296 -6.46 17.38 16.39
CA ARG A 296 -6.48 17.98 17.73
C ARG A 296 -5.61 19.24 17.83
N LEU A 297 -4.40 19.19 17.26
CA LEU A 297 -3.50 20.34 17.24
C LEU A 297 -4.05 21.49 16.39
N ALA A 298 -4.62 21.17 15.23
CA ALA A 298 -5.25 22.16 14.35
C ALA A 298 -6.45 22.84 15.03
N ARG A 299 -7.28 22.04 15.73
CA ARG A 299 -8.46 22.54 16.44
C ARG A 299 -8.06 23.48 17.56
N GLY A 300 -7.07 23.11 18.37
CA GLY A 300 -6.56 24.00 19.42
C GLY A 300 -5.99 25.32 18.87
N LEU A 301 -5.39 25.29 17.67
CA LEU A 301 -4.94 26.51 17.00
C LEU A 301 -6.11 27.36 16.48
N GLU A 302 -7.13 26.74 15.90
CA GLU A 302 -8.35 27.42 15.44
C GLU A 302 -9.10 28.06 16.61
N GLU A 303 -9.29 27.34 17.71
CA GLU A 303 -9.91 27.86 18.94
C GLU A 303 -9.13 29.02 19.55
N SER A 304 -7.79 28.98 19.45
CA SER A 304 -6.92 30.01 20.02
C SER A 304 -6.77 31.25 19.13
N LEU A 305 -6.73 31.08 17.80
CA LEU A 305 -6.37 32.14 16.85
C LEU A 305 -7.56 32.61 16.02
N GLY A 306 -8.46 31.71 15.64
CA GLY A 306 -9.64 32.00 14.82
C GLY A 306 -9.35 32.57 13.44
N THR A 307 -8.10 32.47 12.95
CA THR A 307 -7.69 33.05 11.67
C THR A 307 -8.10 32.14 10.51
N PRO A 308 -8.26 32.70 9.28
CA PRO A 308 -8.55 31.89 8.11
C PRO A 308 -7.52 30.77 7.88
N GLU A 309 -6.24 31.00 8.19
CA GLU A 309 -5.19 29.99 8.07
C GLU A 309 -5.40 28.84 9.07
N SER A 310 -5.66 29.15 10.34
CA SER A 310 -5.90 28.12 11.36
C SER A 310 -7.16 27.29 11.07
N ARG A 311 -8.20 27.93 10.51
CA ARG A 311 -9.42 27.25 10.06
C ARG A 311 -9.17 26.35 8.86
N ARG A 312 -8.35 26.82 7.91
CA ARG A 312 -7.93 26.04 6.75
C ARG A 312 -7.13 24.81 7.17
N ASP A 313 -6.20 24.98 8.11
CA ASP A 313 -5.41 23.89 8.67
C ASP A 313 -6.28 22.84 9.38
N LEU A 314 -7.32 23.27 10.11
CA LEU A 314 -8.30 22.36 10.72
C LEU A 314 -9.11 21.61 9.66
N SER A 315 -9.57 22.31 8.62
CA SER A 315 -10.28 21.69 7.50
C SER A 315 -9.44 20.59 6.82
N PHE A 316 -8.15 20.85 6.55
CA PHE A 316 -7.25 19.84 5.99
C PHE A 316 -7.03 18.66 6.94
N ALA A 317 -6.86 18.92 8.23
CA ALA A 317 -6.69 17.85 9.21
C ALA A 317 -7.93 16.97 9.34
N LEU A 318 -9.13 17.55 9.29
CA LEU A 318 -10.40 16.82 9.27
C LEU A 318 -10.57 15.98 8.00
N ASN A 319 -10.20 16.51 6.83
CA ASN A 319 -10.16 15.72 5.60
C ASN A 319 -9.23 14.50 5.72
N ASN A 320 -8.08 14.66 6.38
CA ASN A 320 -7.18 13.53 6.64
C ASN A 320 -7.78 12.50 7.61
N VAL A 321 -8.48 12.93 8.66
CA VAL A 321 -9.23 12.04 9.56
C VAL A 321 -10.30 11.28 8.79
N GLY A 322 -11.06 11.97 7.93
CA GLY A 322 -12.07 11.37 7.08
C GLY A 322 -11.48 10.28 6.18
N ARG A 323 -10.36 10.58 5.51
CA ARG A 323 -9.68 9.62 4.61
C ARG A 323 -9.19 8.38 5.34
N VAL A 324 -8.64 8.53 6.55
CA VAL A 324 -8.22 7.37 7.35
C VAL A 324 -9.43 6.55 7.78
N ALA A 325 -10.53 7.19 8.19
CA ALA A 325 -11.75 6.50 8.55
C ALA A 325 -12.37 5.72 7.37
N GLU A 326 -12.34 6.28 6.15
CA GLU A 326 -12.78 5.57 4.93
C GLU A 326 -11.97 4.29 4.70
N VAL A 327 -10.64 4.36 4.79
CA VAL A 327 -9.77 3.19 4.60
C VAL A 327 -10.03 2.12 5.68
N ARG A 328 -10.46 2.52 6.87
CA ARG A 328 -10.88 1.59 7.95
C ARG A 328 -12.31 1.08 7.80
N GLY A 329 -13.07 1.56 6.83
CA GLY A 329 -14.50 1.27 6.69
C GLY A 329 -15.38 1.93 7.77
N GLU A 330 -14.84 2.92 8.50
CA GLU A 330 -15.52 3.67 9.55
C GLU A 330 -16.37 4.81 8.93
N TRP A 331 -17.36 4.45 8.11
CA TRP A 331 -18.11 5.40 7.27
C TRP A 331 -18.81 6.53 8.04
N ASP A 332 -19.36 6.26 9.22
CA ASP A 332 -19.98 7.30 10.07
C ASP A 332 -18.94 8.34 10.53
N ALA A 333 -17.73 7.89 10.89
CA ALA A 333 -16.65 8.78 11.31
C ALA A 333 -16.08 9.57 10.12
N ALA A 334 -15.97 8.94 8.96
CA ALA A 334 -15.56 9.61 7.73
C ALA A 334 -16.53 10.74 7.35
N GLU A 335 -17.82 10.44 7.37
CA GLU A 335 -18.89 11.39 7.05
C GLU A 335 -18.89 12.58 8.01
N ALA A 336 -18.75 12.33 9.32
CA ALA A 336 -18.68 13.39 10.32
C ALA A 336 -17.49 14.33 10.07
N ALA A 337 -16.29 13.76 9.85
CA ALA A 337 -15.07 14.54 9.63
C ALA A 337 -15.15 15.36 8.33
N TYR A 338 -15.62 14.77 7.23
CA TYR A 338 -15.75 15.49 5.96
C TYR A 338 -16.84 16.55 5.99
N ARG A 339 -17.97 16.33 6.67
CA ARG A 339 -19.00 17.37 6.82
C ARG A 339 -18.51 18.54 7.65
N GLU A 340 -17.75 18.28 8.70
CA GLU A 340 -17.14 19.35 9.49
C GLU A 340 -16.13 20.15 8.64
N SER A 341 -15.24 19.46 7.91
CA SER A 341 -14.32 20.10 6.96
C SER A 341 -15.05 20.94 5.91
N LEU A 342 -16.14 20.43 5.34
CA LEU A 342 -16.98 21.14 4.38
C LEU A 342 -17.57 22.42 4.99
N GLY A 343 -18.04 22.38 6.24
CA GLY A 343 -18.54 23.56 6.94
C GLY A 343 -17.47 24.65 7.08
N LEU A 344 -16.24 24.27 7.45
CA LEU A 344 -15.11 25.19 7.55
C LEU A 344 -14.71 25.76 6.19
N ALA A 345 -14.67 24.92 5.15
CA ALA A 345 -14.33 25.34 3.79
C ALA A 345 -15.36 26.30 3.20
N ARG A 346 -16.67 26.07 3.44
CA ARG A 346 -17.73 27.01 3.07
C ARG A 346 -17.56 28.36 3.75
N GLY A 347 -17.30 28.38 5.06
CA GLY A 347 -17.05 29.63 5.78
C GLY A 347 -15.80 30.38 5.28
N LEU A 348 -14.77 29.66 4.83
CA LEU A 348 -13.59 30.27 4.20
C LEU A 348 -13.90 30.87 2.83
N GLU A 349 -14.67 30.16 2.00
CA GLU A 349 -15.09 30.68 0.69
C GLU A 349 -15.98 31.91 0.84
N GLU A 350 -16.96 31.89 1.75
CA GLU A 350 -17.86 33.02 2.00
C GLU A 350 -17.10 34.27 2.51
N SER A 351 -16.09 34.06 3.35
CA SER A 351 -15.33 35.16 3.96
C SER A 351 -14.21 35.71 3.08
N LEU A 352 -13.55 34.86 2.28
CA LEU A 352 -12.39 35.26 1.49
C LEU A 352 -12.68 35.40 -0.01
N GLY A 353 -13.58 34.57 -0.56
CA GLY A 353 -13.90 34.51 -1.99
C GLY A 353 -12.73 34.14 -2.91
N THR A 354 -11.58 33.74 -2.35
CA THR A 354 -10.36 33.52 -3.12
C THR A 354 -10.40 32.21 -3.92
N PRO A 355 -9.65 32.11 -5.03
CA PRO A 355 -9.53 30.85 -5.76
C PRO A 355 -9.05 29.69 -4.89
N GLU A 356 -8.20 29.95 -3.91
CA GLU A 356 -7.73 28.93 -2.96
C GLU A 356 -8.86 28.42 -2.06
N ALA A 357 -9.69 29.30 -1.51
CA ALA A 357 -10.81 28.90 -0.67
C ALA A 357 -11.87 28.13 -1.46
N ARG A 358 -12.15 28.58 -2.70
CA ARG A 358 -13.04 27.89 -3.64
C ARG A 358 -12.54 26.48 -3.99
N ARG A 359 -11.22 26.32 -4.17
CA ARG A 359 -10.60 25.01 -4.42
C ARG A 359 -10.75 24.08 -3.21
N ASP A 360 -10.51 24.59 -2.00
CA ASP A 360 -10.67 23.78 -0.78
C ASP A 360 -12.12 23.35 -0.56
N LEU A 361 -13.08 24.23 -0.89
CA LEU A 361 -14.50 23.91 -0.86
C LEU A 361 -14.85 22.80 -1.86
N SER A 362 -14.38 22.90 -3.11
CA SER A 362 -14.56 21.84 -4.12
C SER A 362 -14.01 20.50 -3.65
N ILE A 363 -12.80 20.45 -3.08
CA ILE A 363 -12.22 19.21 -2.54
C ILE A 363 -13.07 18.64 -1.39
N SER A 364 -13.57 19.49 -0.49
CA SER A 364 -14.38 19.06 0.65
C SER A 364 -15.74 18.51 0.20
N LEU A 365 -16.34 19.11 -0.83
CA LEU A 365 -17.56 18.61 -1.48
C LEU A 365 -17.33 17.25 -2.14
N ASP A 366 -16.21 17.07 -2.85
CA ASP A 366 -15.86 15.78 -3.46
C ASP A 366 -15.74 14.67 -2.40
N ASN A 367 -15.13 14.96 -1.25
CA ASN A 367 -15.01 14.00 -0.15
C ASN A 367 -16.38 13.63 0.45
N VAL A 368 -17.24 14.61 0.71
CA VAL A 368 -18.62 14.35 1.17
C VAL A 368 -19.41 13.55 0.14
N GLY A 369 -19.27 13.88 -1.15
CA GLY A 369 -19.90 13.14 -2.23
C GLY A 369 -19.40 11.70 -2.32
N GLN A 370 -18.11 11.46 -2.08
CA GLN A 370 -17.53 10.11 -2.05
C GLN A 370 -18.10 9.24 -0.94
N VAL A 371 -18.22 9.78 0.28
CA VAL A 371 -18.82 9.03 1.39
C VAL A 371 -20.31 8.80 1.16
N ALA A 372 -21.06 9.80 0.72
CA ALA A 372 -22.48 9.64 0.38
C ALA A 372 -22.67 8.52 -0.66
N ARG A 373 -21.84 8.52 -1.71
CA ARG A 373 -21.82 7.47 -2.73
C ARG A 373 -21.51 6.10 -2.16
N ALA A 374 -20.50 5.99 -1.29
CA ALA A 374 -20.12 4.72 -0.66
C ALA A 374 -21.25 4.14 0.22
N ARG A 375 -22.08 5.01 0.81
CA ARG A 375 -23.28 4.64 1.59
C ARG A 375 -24.53 4.38 0.75
N GLY A 376 -24.47 4.63 -0.57
CA GLY A 376 -25.62 4.53 -1.46
C GLY A 376 -26.60 5.71 -1.39
N ASP A 377 -26.23 6.81 -0.72
CA ASP A 377 -26.98 8.07 -0.77
C ASP A 377 -26.61 8.82 -2.06
N TRP A 378 -27.18 8.37 -3.17
CA TRP A 378 -26.90 8.91 -4.48
C TRP A 378 -27.42 10.34 -4.65
N ASP A 379 -28.44 10.77 -3.89
CA ASP A 379 -28.97 12.15 -3.93
C ASP A 379 -27.98 13.13 -3.30
N ALA A 380 -27.47 12.81 -2.10
CA ALA A 380 -26.45 13.63 -1.47
C ALA A 380 -25.13 13.64 -2.27
N ALA A 381 -24.74 12.50 -2.85
CA ALA A 381 -23.55 12.41 -3.69
C ALA A 381 -23.65 13.30 -4.93
N GLU A 382 -24.80 13.25 -5.62
CA GLU A 382 -25.06 14.05 -6.81
C GLU A 382 -25.02 15.55 -6.51
N ALA A 383 -25.70 15.98 -5.43
CA ALA A 383 -25.71 17.37 -5.02
C ALA A 383 -24.29 17.89 -4.75
N ALA A 384 -23.50 17.15 -3.98
CA ALA A 384 -22.13 17.52 -3.63
C ALA A 384 -21.22 17.59 -4.87
N TYR A 385 -21.27 16.59 -5.75
CA TYR A 385 -20.43 16.57 -6.95
C TYR A 385 -20.82 17.62 -7.98
N ARG A 386 -22.11 17.95 -8.12
CA ARG A 386 -22.55 19.04 -9.00
C ARG A 386 -22.11 20.41 -8.48
N GLU A 387 -22.21 20.63 -7.17
CA GLU A 387 -21.69 21.86 -6.54
C GLU A 387 -20.18 21.96 -6.76
N SER A 388 -19.42 20.89 -6.51
CA SER A 388 -17.98 20.84 -6.77
C SER A 388 -17.63 21.11 -8.23
N LEU A 389 -18.35 20.50 -9.17
CA LEU A 389 -18.15 20.73 -10.61
C LEU A 389 -18.40 22.20 -10.99
N GLY A 390 -19.41 22.85 -10.41
CA GLY A 390 -19.65 24.28 -10.60
C GLY A 390 -18.45 25.13 -10.20
N LEU A 391 -17.92 24.90 -8.98
CA LEU A 391 -16.73 25.60 -8.49
C LEU A 391 -15.48 25.31 -9.33
N ALA A 392 -15.32 24.08 -9.81
CA ALA A 392 -14.20 23.70 -10.67
C ALA A 392 -14.24 24.44 -12.02
N ARG A 393 -15.44 24.65 -12.59
CA ARG A 393 -15.64 25.45 -13.82
C ARG A 393 -15.34 26.93 -13.58
N GLU A 394 -15.81 27.50 -12.48
CA GLU A 394 -15.46 28.89 -12.11
C GLU A 394 -13.93 29.07 -11.93
N LEU A 395 -13.27 28.09 -11.33
CA LEU A 395 -11.81 28.09 -11.21
C LEU A 395 -11.12 28.00 -12.58
N GLU A 396 -11.63 27.18 -13.50
CA GLU A 396 -11.07 27.07 -14.84
C GLU A 396 -11.20 28.38 -15.60
N GLU A 397 -12.38 29.01 -15.57
CA GLU A 397 -12.62 30.30 -16.21
C GLU A 397 -11.71 31.41 -15.68
N SER A 398 -11.45 31.42 -14.37
CA SER A 398 -10.65 32.45 -13.72
C SER A 398 -9.14 32.25 -13.82
N LEU A 399 -8.66 31.00 -13.74
CA LEU A 399 -7.22 30.71 -13.64
C LEU A 399 -6.67 29.95 -14.84
N GLY A 400 -7.44 29.04 -15.46
CA GLY A 400 -7.03 28.24 -16.62
C GLY A 400 -5.75 27.39 -16.43
N THR A 401 -5.26 27.23 -15.20
CA THR A 401 -3.98 26.53 -14.96
C THR A 401 -4.12 25.02 -15.15
N PRO A 402 -3.05 24.30 -15.55
CA PRO A 402 -3.10 22.84 -15.70
C PRO A 402 -3.60 22.11 -14.45
N GLN A 403 -3.29 22.62 -13.26
CA GLN A 403 -3.73 22.05 -11.99
C GLN A 403 -5.24 22.20 -11.77
N VAL A 404 -5.82 23.32 -12.19
CA VAL A 404 -7.27 23.57 -12.11
C VAL A 404 -8.01 22.70 -13.13
N ARG A 405 -7.52 22.64 -14.37
CA ARG A 405 -8.09 21.79 -15.42
C ARG A 405 -8.07 20.31 -15.01
N ARG A 406 -6.99 19.86 -14.37
CA ARG A 406 -6.92 18.51 -13.79
C ARG A 406 -8.02 18.30 -12.73
N GLY A 407 -8.22 19.26 -11.84
CA GLY A 407 -9.30 19.22 -10.85
C GLY A 407 -10.69 19.11 -11.49
N LEU A 408 -10.96 19.92 -12.52
CA LEU A 408 -12.19 19.86 -13.29
C LEU A 408 -12.43 18.46 -13.90
N SER A 409 -11.40 17.84 -14.49
CA SER A 409 -11.51 16.48 -15.03
C SER A 409 -11.91 15.44 -13.97
N VAL A 410 -11.50 15.64 -12.71
CA VAL A 410 -11.84 14.76 -11.58
C VAL A 410 -13.30 14.97 -11.18
N SER A 411 -13.75 16.21 -11.02
CA SER A 411 -15.15 16.52 -10.70
C SER A 411 -16.12 16.00 -11.78
N LEU A 412 -15.74 16.12 -13.06
CA LEU A 412 -16.50 15.54 -14.19
C LEU A 412 -16.61 14.02 -14.08
N ASN A 413 -15.54 13.32 -13.73
CA ASN A 413 -15.59 11.87 -13.50
C ASN A 413 -16.49 11.50 -12.33
N HIS A 414 -16.51 12.28 -11.25
CA HIS A 414 -17.42 12.05 -10.12
C HIS A 414 -18.89 12.17 -10.54
N VAL A 415 -19.24 13.22 -11.29
CA VAL A 415 -20.58 13.38 -11.87
C VAL A 415 -20.93 12.23 -12.81
N GLY A 416 -20.00 11.83 -13.70
CA GLY A 416 -20.21 10.71 -14.61
C GLY A 416 -20.48 9.39 -13.89
N ARG A 417 -19.80 9.12 -12.77
CA ARG A 417 -20.03 7.92 -11.94
C ARG A 417 -21.40 7.90 -11.28
N VAL A 418 -21.90 9.07 -10.84
CA VAL A 418 -23.24 9.15 -10.24
C VAL A 418 -24.32 9.01 -11.30
N ALA A 419 -24.15 9.64 -12.46
CA ALA A 419 -25.04 9.47 -13.61
C ALA A 419 -25.09 7.99 -14.07
N GLU A 420 -23.94 7.31 -14.16
CA GLU A 420 -23.85 5.88 -14.48
C GLU A 420 -24.64 5.02 -13.47
N ALA A 421 -24.52 5.30 -12.17
CA ALA A 421 -25.22 4.56 -11.12
C ALA A 421 -26.75 4.76 -11.15
N ARG A 422 -27.22 5.88 -11.70
CA ARG A 422 -28.64 6.22 -11.86
C ARG A 422 -29.24 5.76 -13.19
N GLY A 423 -28.42 5.21 -14.09
CA GLY A 423 -28.85 4.87 -15.45
C GLY A 423 -29.03 6.09 -16.35
N GLU A 424 -28.42 7.23 -16.00
CA GLU A 424 -28.41 8.44 -16.84
C GLU A 424 -27.24 8.36 -17.83
N TRP A 425 -27.30 7.39 -18.74
CA TRP A 425 -26.15 6.99 -19.56
C TRP A 425 -25.59 8.10 -20.45
N ASP A 426 -26.46 8.91 -21.06
CA ASP A 426 -26.02 10.03 -21.91
C ASP A 426 -25.32 11.13 -21.08
N THR A 427 -25.81 11.40 -19.87
CA THR A 427 -25.16 12.33 -18.93
C THR A 427 -23.80 11.80 -18.48
N ALA A 428 -23.72 10.50 -18.17
CA ALA A 428 -22.46 9.86 -17.79
C ALA A 428 -21.43 9.91 -18.92
N GLU A 429 -21.86 9.61 -20.15
CA GLU A 429 -20.99 9.63 -21.31
C GLU A 429 -20.48 11.04 -21.64
N ALA A 430 -21.35 12.05 -21.58
CA ALA A 430 -20.97 13.43 -21.79
C ALA A 430 -19.90 13.87 -20.77
N ALA A 431 -20.11 13.57 -19.48
CA ALA A 431 -19.16 13.93 -18.42
C ALA A 431 -17.81 13.22 -18.56
N TYR A 432 -17.81 11.93 -18.91
CA TYR A 432 -16.57 11.18 -19.13
C TYR A 432 -15.83 11.62 -20.38
N ARG A 433 -16.52 12.00 -21.47
CA ARG A 433 -15.88 12.56 -22.67
C ARG A 433 -15.22 13.91 -22.37
N GLU A 434 -15.93 14.83 -21.71
CA GLU A 434 -15.37 16.14 -21.31
C GLU A 434 -14.13 15.95 -20.40
N SER A 435 -14.19 15.00 -19.47
CA SER A 435 -13.03 14.65 -18.63
C SER A 435 -11.85 14.11 -19.44
N LEU A 436 -12.11 13.23 -20.42
CA LEU A 436 -11.09 12.66 -21.29
C LEU A 436 -10.43 13.74 -22.14
N GLU A 437 -11.21 14.62 -22.76
CA GLU A 437 -10.71 15.72 -23.60
C GLU A 437 -9.73 16.61 -22.81
N ILE A 438 -10.12 17.03 -21.60
CA ILE A 438 -9.25 17.82 -20.72
C ILE A 438 -7.96 17.07 -20.40
N ARG A 439 -8.03 15.77 -20.09
CA ARG A 439 -6.86 14.96 -19.74
C ARG A 439 -5.93 14.75 -20.93
N GLN A 440 -6.46 14.60 -22.13
CA GLN A 440 -5.68 14.51 -23.36
C GLN A 440 -4.93 15.82 -23.63
N GLU A 441 -5.60 16.96 -23.49
CA GLU A 441 -4.93 18.27 -23.61
C GLU A 441 -3.84 18.47 -22.56
N LEU A 442 -4.05 17.98 -21.34
CA LEU A 442 -3.04 18.03 -20.28
C LEU A 442 -1.87 17.09 -20.54
N ASP A 443 -2.11 15.92 -21.13
CA ASP A 443 -1.05 15.00 -21.55
C ASP A 443 -0.21 15.60 -22.68
N ASP A 444 -0.86 16.16 -23.70
CA ASP A 444 -0.19 16.87 -24.78
C ASP A 444 0.66 18.05 -24.28
N LEU A 445 0.18 18.76 -23.25
CA LEU A 445 0.87 19.90 -22.66
C LEU A 445 2.04 19.49 -21.75
N LEU A 446 1.86 18.45 -20.93
CA LEU A 446 2.77 18.13 -19.82
C LEU A 446 3.66 16.92 -20.11
N GLY A 447 3.16 15.94 -20.87
CA GLY A 447 3.86 14.69 -21.20
C GLY A 447 4.32 13.89 -19.98
N THR A 448 3.64 14.06 -18.84
CA THR A 448 4.04 13.39 -17.59
C THR A 448 3.41 12.00 -17.49
N PRO A 449 4.07 11.02 -16.85
CA PRO A 449 3.47 9.70 -16.60
C PRO A 449 2.09 9.79 -15.93
N GLN A 450 1.90 10.77 -15.04
CA GLN A 450 0.62 11.00 -14.38
C GLN A 450 -0.47 11.45 -15.36
N ALA A 451 -0.15 12.33 -16.32
CA ALA A 451 -1.13 12.78 -17.30
C ALA A 451 -1.55 11.63 -18.23
N GLN A 452 -0.59 10.80 -18.65
CA GLN A 452 -0.84 9.57 -19.42
C GLN A 452 -1.73 8.59 -18.66
N GLN A 453 -1.47 8.39 -17.37
CA GLN A 453 -2.31 7.55 -16.51
C GLN A 453 -3.72 8.12 -16.37
N ASP A 454 -3.85 9.43 -16.20
CA ASP A 454 -5.14 10.11 -16.09
C ASP A 454 -5.96 9.89 -17.39
N VAL A 455 -5.34 10.01 -18.57
CA VAL A 455 -5.97 9.70 -19.88
C VAL A 455 -6.45 8.25 -19.93
N SER A 456 -5.58 7.29 -19.60
CA SER A 456 -5.90 5.87 -19.59
C SER A 456 -7.15 5.57 -18.74
N THR A 457 -7.19 6.16 -17.53
CA THR A 457 -8.33 6.01 -16.61
C THR A 457 -9.65 6.53 -17.20
N SER A 458 -9.62 7.67 -17.91
CA SER A 458 -10.83 8.22 -18.54
C SER A 458 -11.28 7.39 -19.74
N GLN A 459 -10.35 6.83 -20.52
CA GLN A 459 -10.66 5.90 -21.62
C GLN A 459 -11.32 4.63 -21.10
N GLU A 460 -10.83 4.09 -19.98
CA GLU A 460 -11.40 2.93 -19.33
C GLU A 460 -12.82 3.18 -18.83
N ASN A 461 -13.09 4.34 -18.21
CA ASN A 461 -14.44 4.71 -17.77
C ASN A 461 -15.43 4.74 -18.95
N LEU A 462 -15.05 5.32 -20.09
CA LEU A 462 -15.88 5.32 -21.30
C LEU A 462 -16.10 3.92 -21.87
N LYS A 463 -15.05 3.10 -21.90
CA LYS A 463 -15.15 1.70 -22.36
C LYS A 463 -16.07 0.88 -21.46
N ARG A 464 -15.97 1.04 -20.14
CA ARG A 464 -16.85 0.39 -19.17
C ARG A 464 -18.30 0.82 -19.37
N LEU A 465 -18.52 2.12 -19.56
CA LEU A 465 -19.85 2.67 -19.79
C LEU A 465 -20.48 2.12 -21.07
N SER A 466 -19.74 2.09 -22.18
CA SER A 466 -20.25 1.58 -23.46
C SER A 466 -20.58 0.09 -23.39
N GLN A 467 -19.75 -0.71 -22.71
CA GLN A 467 -20.05 -2.12 -22.48
C GLN A 467 -21.35 -2.31 -21.68
N LYS A 468 -21.53 -1.55 -20.59
CA LYS A 468 -22.77 -1.60 -19.80
C LYS A 468 -24.00 -1.21 -20.62
N ARG A 469 -23.91 -0.16 -21.45
CA ARG A 469 -25.00 0.24 -22.34
C ARG A 469 -25.34 -0.85 -23.36
N ALA A 470 -24.32 -1.52 -23.91
CA ALA A 470 -24.51 -2.64 -24.84
C ALA A 470 -25.20 -3.83 -24.15
N ASP A 471 -24.77 -4.18 -22.93
CA ASP A 471 -25.34 -5.29 -22.16
C ASP A 471 -26.82 -5.05 -21.79
N LEU A 472 -27.22 -3.79 -21.68
CA LEU A 472 -28.61 -3.36 -21.42
C LEU A 472 -29.46 -3.20 -22.69
N GLY A 473 -28.87 -3.36 -23.88
CA GLY A 473 -29.56 -3.23 -25.17
C GLY A 473 -29.92 -1.79 -25.55
N GLU A 474 -29.16 -0.81 -25.05
CA GLU A 474 -29.36 0.61 -25.35
C GLU A 474 -28.50 1.16 -26.51
N LEU A 475 -27.71 0.29 -27.14
CA LEU A 475 -26.92 0.55 -28.35
C LEU A 475 -27.43 -0.35 -29.49
#